data_AF-A0A124HYQ3-F1
#
_entry.id   AF-A0A124HYQ3-F1
#
_cell.length_a   1.000
_cell.length_b   1.000
_cell.length_c   1.000
_cell.angle_alpha   90.00
_cell.angle_beta   90.00
_cell.angle_gamma   90.00
#
_symmetry.space_group_name_H-M   'P 1'
#
loop_
_entity.id
_entity.type
_entity.pdbx_description
1 polymer ?
#
loop_
_entity_poly.entity_id
_entity_poly.type
_entity_poly.pdbx_seq_one_letter_code
_entity_poly.pdbx_strand_id
1 'polypeptide(L)' 'MHFTATTLRLGLHHMNQITERIDRDTAAGHPDVFSARWAALLGRPASTGLLSFRIGHPERTPGLSPRRSLDDVVTS' A
#
# COMPACT_ATOMS: atom_id res chain seq x y z
N MET A 1 12.10 -0.87 3.77
CA MET A 1 10.85 -0.96 4.57
C MET A 1 10.44 -2.43 4.78
N HIS A 2 9.89 -3.14 3.79
CA HIS A 2 9.43 -4.54 3.96
C HIS A 2 10.49 -5.48 4.54
N PHE A 3 11.65 -5.60 3.89
CA PHE A 3 12.72 -6.49 4.36
C PHE A 3 13.21 -6.12 5.77
N THR A 4 13.41 -4.82 6.01
CA THR A 4 13.79 -4.28 7.33
C THR A 4 12.78 -4.63 8.42
N ALA A 5 11.48 -4.52 8.15
CA ALA A 5 10.44 -4.91 9.10
C ALA A 5 10.51 -6.41 9.41
N THR A 6 10.71 -7.25 8.39
CA THR A 6 10.89 -8.71 8.57
C THR A 6 12.13 -9.04 9.40
N THR A 7 13.26 -8.38 9.18
CA THR A 7 14.47 -8.60 10.00
C THR A 7 14.26 -8.20 11.47
N LEU A 8 13.37 -7.24 11.72
CA LEU A 8 12.96 -6.82 13.06
C LEU A 8 11.79 -7.66 13.62
N ARG A 9 11.39 -8.74 12.94
CA ARG A 9 10.24 -9.60 13.30
C ARG A 9 8.92 -8.84 13.39
N LEU A 10 8.76 -7.80 12.57
CA LEU A 10 7.52 -7.06 12.41
C LEU A 10 6.77 -7.54 11.16
N GLY A 11 5.46 -7.71 11.31
CA GLY A 11 4.54 -7.84 10.18
C GLY A 11 4.34 -6.48 9.52
N LEU A 12 4.24 -6.46 8.20
CA LEU A 12 4.03 -5.23 7.44
C LEU A 12 3.01 -5.50 6.33
N HIS A 13 1.95 -4.68 6.31
CA HIS A 13 0.87 -4.76 5.34
C HIS A 13 0.84 -3.48 4.49
N HIS A 14 1.15 -3.63 3.20
CA HIS A 14 1.04 -2.59 2.19
C HIS A 14 -0.43 -2.30 1.88
N MET A 15 -0.81 -1.03 1.92
CA MET A 15 -2.19 -0.58 1.70
C MET A 15 -2.23 0.62 0.77
N ASN A 16 -2.77 0.41 -0.43
CA ASN A 16 -2.95 1.41 -1.46
C ASN A 16 -4.43 1.70 -1.77
N GLN A 17 -5.38 1.11 -1.04
CA GLN A 17 -6.81 1.24 -1.37
C GLN A 17 -7.32 2.70 -1.33
N ILE A 18 -6.77 3.53 -0.44
CA ILE A 18 -7.16 4.95 -0.32
C ILE A 18 -6.58 5.76 -1.47
N THR A 19 -5.29 5.59 -1.77
CA THR A 19 -4.62 6.31 -2.86
C THR A 19 -5.16 5.90 -4.21
N GLU A 20 -5.42 4.60 -4.45
CA GLU A 20 -6.08 4.10 -5.65
C GLU A 20 -7.49 4.68 -5.84
N ARG A 21 -8.22 4.93 -4.75
CA ARG A 21 -9.56 5.52 -4.84
C ARG A 21 -9.51 7.02 -5.15
N ILE A 22 -8.54 7.73 -4.58
CA ILE A 22 -8.25 9.14 -4.91
C ILE A 22 -7.88 9.25 -6.39
N ASP A 23 -6.93 8.44 -6.85
CA ASP A 23 -6.45 8.46 -8.23
C ASP A 23 -7.56 8.12 -9.22
N ARG A 24 -8.39 7.12 -8.89
CA ARG A 24 -9.55 6.74 -9.71
C ARG A 24 -10.56 7.87 -9.85
N ASP A 25 -10.97 8.48 -8.73
CA ASP A 25 -11.97 9.55 -8.74
C ASP A 25 -11.42 10.76 -9.51
N THR A 26 -10.14 11.09 -9.29
CA THR A 26 -9.43 12.17 -10.02
C THR A 26 -9.39 11.89 -11.52
N ALA A 27 -8.99 10.68 -11.94
CA ALA A 27 -8.92 10.30 -13.35
C ALA A 27 -10.30 10.30 -14.03
N ALA A 28 -11.37 10.01 -13.27
CA ALA A 28 -12.74 10.06 -13.74
C ALA A 28 -13.36 11.48 -13.72
N GLY A 29 -12.64 12.50 -13.22
CA GLY A 29 -13.17 13.85 -13.04
C GLY A 29 -14.25 13.95 -11.95
N HIS A 30 -14.32 12.97 -11.05
CA HIS A 30 -15.25 12.96 -9.93
C HIS A 30 -14.62 13.63 -8.69
N PRO A 31 -15.44 14.23 -7.81
CA PRO A 31 -14.95 14.69 -6.52
C PRO A 31 -14.47 13.48 -5.70
N ASP A 32 -13.17 13.47 -5.36
CA ASP A 32 -12.63 12.45 -4.46
C ASP A 32 -12.97 12.77 -2.99
N VAL A 33 -13.31 11.74 -2.21
CA VAL A 33 -13.77 11.93 -0.81
C VAL A 33 -12.66 11.79 0.24
N PHE A 34 -11.40 11.57 -0.17
CA PHE A 34 -10.30 11.22 0.73
C PHE A 34 -9.17 12.23 0.78
N SER A 35 -8.90 13.00 -0.27
CA SER A 35 -7.77 13.93 -0.36
C SER A 35 -7.77 14.97 0.76
N ALA A 36 -8.93 15.56 1.05
CA ALA A 36 -9.06 16.53 2.15
C ALA A 36 -8.77 15.90 3.51
N ARG A 37 -9.24 14.67 3.75
CA ARG A 37 -9.02 13.93 5.01
C ARG A 37 -7.57 13.48 5.14
N TRP A 38 -6.96 13.05 4.03
CA TRP A 38 -5.55 12.74 3.94
C TRP A 38 -4.68 13.95 4.32
N ALA A 39 -4.96 15.10 3.70
CA ALA A 39 -4.24 16.33 3.98
C ALA A 39 -4.40 16.79 5.42
N ALA A 40 -5.61 16.67 5.98
CA ALA A 40 -5.85 16.97 7.39
C ALA A 40 -5.07 16.04 8.34
N LEU A 41 -4.96 14.75 8.01
CA LEU A 41 -4.27 13.76 8.86
C LEU A 41 -2.74 13.87 8.79
N LEU A 42 -2.19 14.08 7.60
CA LEU A 42 -0.74 13.98 7.36
C LEU A 42 -0.06 15.33 7.15
N GLY A 43 -0.82 16.44 7.07
CA GLY A 43 -0.30 17.77 6.79
C GLY A 43 0.32 17.90 5.40
N ARG A 44 -0.05 17.02 4.46
CA ARG A 44 0.52 16.94 3.10
C ARG A 44 -0.55 16.60 2.07
N PRO A 45 -0.46 17.11 0.82
CA PRO A 45 -1.40 16.75 -0.24
C PRO A 45 -1.39 15.25 -0.53
N ALA A 46 -2.57 14.68 -0.85
CA ALA A 46 -2.70 13.27 -1.21
C ALA A 46 -1.87 12.87 -2.43
N SER A 47 -1.71 13.77 -3.39
CA SER A 47 -0.86 13.57 -4.58
C SER A 47 0.61 13.29 -4.29
N THR A 48 1.07 13.51 -3.05
CA THR A 48 2.44 13.22 -2.63
C THR A 48 2.60 11.84 -1.97
N GLY A 49 1.49 11.13 -1.73
CA GLY A 49 1.46 9.82 -1.11
C GLY A 49 1.16 8.72 -2.12
N LEU A 50 1.94 7.65 -2.10
CA LEU A 50 1.70 6.47 -2.96
C LEU A 50 0.81 5.43 -2.28
N LEU A 51 1.04 5.21 -0.98
CA LEU A 51 0.51 4.10 -0.21
C LEU A 51 0.72 4.37 1.29
N SER A 52 0.12 3.51 2.11
CA SER A 52 0.34 3.45 3.55
C SER A 52 0.81 2.05 3.96
N PHE A 53 1.48 1.97 5.12
CA PHE A 53 1.86 0.70 5.72
C PHE A 53 1.22 0.57 7.09
N ARG A 54 0.60 -0.59 7.37
CA ARG A 54 0.39 -1.04 8.74
C ARG A 54 1.60 -1.86 9.17
N ILE A 55 2.13 -1.60 10.36
CA ILE A 55 3.27 -2.30 10.93
C ILE A 55 2.95 -2.70 12.37
N GLY A 56 3.37 -3.89 12.78
CA GLY A 56 3.15 -4.36 14.15
C GLY A 56 3.65 -5.79 14.37
N HIS A 57 3.41 -6.31 15.57
CA HIS A 57 3.76 -7.69 15.89
C HIS A 57 2.70 -8.65 15.32
N PRO A 58 3.10 -9.69 14.57
CA PRO A 58 2.15 -10.66 14.07
C PRO A 58 1.60 -11.52 15.21
N GLU A 59 0.28 -11.72 15.24
CA GLU A 59 -0.37 -12.62 16.21
C GLU A 59 -0.24 -14.10 15.82
N ARG A 60 0.12 -14.38 14.57
CA ARG A 60 0.22 -15.75 14.00
C ARG A 60 1.43 -15.86 13.09
N THR A 61 1.98 -17.06 12.99
CA THR A 61 3.02 -17.37 12.00
C THR A 61 2.43 -17.26 10.58
N PRO A 62 2.97 -16.38 9.72
CA PRO A 62 2.46 -16.23 8.36
C PRO A 62 2.85 -17.44 7.49
N GLY A 63 1.94 -17.87 6.63
CA GLY A 63 2.25 -18.84 5.57
C GLY A 63 3.00 -18.20 4.40
N LEU A 64 3.71 -19.01 3.63
CA LEU A 64 4.31 -18.56 2.37
C LEU A 64 3.21 -18.41 1.31
N SER A 65 3.06 -17.19 0.78
CA SER A 65 2.20 -16.95 -0.37
C SER A 65 2.80 -17.63 -1.62
N PRO A 66 1.98 -18.25 -2.49
CA PRO A 66 2.46 -18.88 -3.72
C PRO A 66 3.16 -17.88 -4.64
N ARG A 67 4.05 -18.38 -5.51
CA ARG A 67 4.77 -17.62 -6.53
C ARG A 67 4.60 -18.33 -7.87
N ARG A 68 4.42 -17.55 -8.94
CA ARG A 68 4.44 -18.05 -10.33
C ARG A 68 5.88 -18.36 -10.74
N SER A 69 6.05 -19.25 -11.71
CA SER A 69 7.38 -19.49 -12.30
C SER A 69 7.87 -18.22 -12.98
N LEU A 70 9.19 -18.08 -13.11
CA LEU A 70 9.80 -16.97 -13.85
C LEU A 70 9.38 -16.99 -15.33
N ASP A 71 9.31 -18.19 -15.89
CA ASP A 71 8.90 -18.43 -17.29
C ASP A 71 7.45 -17.98 -17.56
N ASP A 72 6.63 -17.86 -16.52
CA ASP A 72 5.25 -17.41 -16.66
C ASP A 72 5.12 -15.88 -16.70
N VAL A 73 6.17 -15.12 -16.37
CA VAL A 73 6.08 -13.67 -16.12
C VAL A 73 7.13 -12.82 -16.84
N VAL A 74 8.23 -13.40 -17.32
CA VAL A 74 9.26 -12.66 -18.09
C VAL A 74 8.97 -12.76 -19.59
N THR A 75 8.97 -11.62 -20.26
CA THR A 75 8.88 -11.51 -21.73
C THR A 75 10.23 -11.04 -22.29
N SER A 76 10.67 -11.63 -23.40
CA SER A 76 11.88 -11.22 -24.14
C SER A 76 11.69 -9.92 -24.91
#